data_AF-A0A7V5FIF2-F1
#
_entry.id   AF-A0A7V5FIF2-F1
#
_cell.length_a   1.000
_cell.length_b   1.000
_cell.length_c   1.000
_cell.angle_alpha   90.00
_cell.angle_beta   90.00
_cell.angle_gamma   90.00
#
_symmetry.space_group_name_H-M   'P 1'
#
loop_
_entity.id
_entity.type
_entity.pdbx_description
1 polymer ?
#
loop_
_entity_poly.entity_id
_entity_poly.type
_entity_poly.pdbx_seq_one_letter_code
_entity_poly.pdbx_strand_id
1 'polypeptide(L)'
;MKEAKIISRTKMSGIFSLVTAALLLIDIVAALAQAQDANFILIVVPESDTTVTSLPKYRLSASTKPNSTVTINGKSLKVYPSGAFCDLMDLTVGENWFTIISRSEQGDTISRSFLIIRTKPVETTRPDSLLIEDTMMEPSVNLWLNEGDILKVQIKGTPNCKATFMDSIPMRELPISETNGIGGIYRGIYKVKATDSAKEIPISFRLEARPEPGRRDSTGKSVTKQSSAKVSFMSNEFPLVGITKGERPFLNFGLGTDRLGGAKLAFIDPGIKLAITGKVGNQYRVALSDNQIAWIPENFIDLLPSGTYPPFSLTGSWNVYGDDKYDYVTVSLNDKLPYASFQEVDPARIIIDIFGAVSNTNWITQQVTAREIKNVYYTQPEKNVFRIIIELKHKQVWGYKISYIGNNLVIRIKHQPEKLRFKNLTFIIDAGHGGSDNGALGSTGAKEKEINLATAYHLKRLLEAKGAKVLMTRESDTTISMSDRLKKILQSDADILISIHANSVGFSSNPEESKGVSTYYKYICYRPLSTAILTEILKTGISSFGNVGSFNFSLNSLTEIPN
;
A
#
# COMPACT_ATOMS: atom_id res chain seq x y z
N MET A 1 -53.00 -78.47 -8.21
CA MET A 1 -51.95 -79.15 -7.41
C MET A 1 -51.14 -78.07 -6.69
N LYS A 2 -50.86 -78.22 -5.38
CA LYS A 2 -49.70 -77.71 -4.58
C LYS A 2 -49.25 -76.23 -4.74
N GLU A 3 -48.69 -75.49 -3.77
CA GLU A 3 -48.43 -75.52 -2.31
C GLU A 3 -47.88 -74.10 -1.96
N ALA A 4 -47.94 -73.50 -0.77
CA ALA A 4 -48.52 -73.81 0.55
C ALA A 4 -48.76 -72.48 1.35
N LYS A 5 -49.17 -72.56 2.63
CA LYS A 5 -49.20 -71.42 3.59
C LYS A 5 -47.78 -71.07 4.08
N ILE A 6 -47.45 -69.78 4.21
CA ILE A 6 -46.61 -69.26 5.30
C ILE A 6 -47.22 -67.97 5.87
N ILE A 7 -47.52 -67.98 7.17
CA ILE A 7 -47.87 -66.79 7.95
C ILE A 7 -46.58 -66.29 8.61
N SER A 8 -46.23 -65.02 8.45
CA SER A 8 -45.08 -64.40 9.12
C SER A 8 -45.48 -63.17 9.94
N ARG A 9 -45.05 -63.15 11.20
CA ARG A 9 -45.27 -62.05 12.15
C ARG A 9 -44.21 -60.96 11.96
N THR A 10 -44.55 -59.81 11.38
CA THR A 10 -43.70 -58.60 11.49
C THR A 10 -44.46 -57.28 11.35
N LYS A 11 -45.18 -56.89 12.41
CA LYS A 11 -45.68 -55.50 12.60
C LYS A 11 -45.44 -55.01 14.03
N MET A 12 -44.18 -54.96 14.45
CA MET A 12 -43.78 -54.25 15.70
C MET A 12 -42.33 -53.73 15.74
N SER A 13 -41.53 -53.89 14.67
CA SER A 13 -40.14 -53.38 14.61
C SER A 13 -39.99 -51.96 14.02
N GLY A 14 -40.91 -51.55 13.14
CA GLY A 14 -40.79 -50.28 12.41
C GLY A 14 -40.91 -49.01 13.26
N ILE A 15 -41.66 -49.06 14.38
CA ILE A 15 -41.87 -47.89 15.25
C ILE A 15 -40.66 -47.67 16.17
N PHE A 16 -40.04 -48.75 16.67
CA PHE A 16 -38.83 -48.65 17.50
C PHE A 16 -37.64 -48.07 16.72
N SER A 17 -37.50 -48.41 15.44
CA SER A 17 -36.36 -47.96 14.62
C SER A 17 -36.45 -46.48 14.20
N LEU A 18 -37.66 -45.90 14.13
CA LEU A 18 -37.87 -44.49 13.85
C LEU A 18 -37.66 -43.62 15.10
N VAL A 19 -38.07 -44.11 16.27
CA VAL A 19 -37.85 -43.43 17.56
C VAL A 19 -36.36 -43.40 17.92
N THR A 20 -35.61 -44.49 17.72
CA THR A 20 -34.16 -44.49 17.94
C THR A 20 -33.40 -43.61 16.96
N ALA A 21 -33.78 -43.56 15.68
CA ALA A 21 -33.17 -42.65 14.71
C ALA A 21 -33.43 -41.16 15.03
N ALA A 22 -34.63 -40.83 15.51
CA ALA A 22 -34.97 -39.47 15.96
C ALA A 22 -34.21 -39.08 17.24
N LEU A 23 -34.07 -40.01 18.21
CA LEU A 23 -33.24 -39.80 19.41
C LEU A 23 -31.77 -39.58 19.04
N LEU A 24 -31.18 -40.41 18.17
CA LEU A 24 -29.80 -40.23 17.69
C LEU A 24 -29.59 -38.88 16.98
N LEU A 25 -30.57 -38.39 16.22
CA LEU A 25 -30.50 -37.06 15.61
C LEU A 25 -30.60 -35.92 16.64
N ILE A 26 -31.42 -36.08 17.68
CA ILE A 26 -31.50 -35.13 18.80
C ILE A 26 -30.19 -35.14 19.62
N ASP A 27 -29.62 -36.32 19.90
CA ASP A 27 -28.37 -36.46 20.63
C ASP A 27 -27.17 -35.92 19.83
N ILE A 28 -27.14 -36.07 18.49
CA ILE A 28 -26.12 -35.46 17.64
C ILE A 28 -26.26 -33.92 17.60
N VAL A 29 -27.49 -33.39 17.54
CA VAL A 29 -27.72 -31.94 17.61
C VAL A 29 -27.40 -31.39 19.01
N ALA A 30 -27.70 -32.13 20.08
CA ALA A 30 -27.35 -31.76 21.46
C ALA A 30 -25.83 -31.84 21.71
N ALA A 31 -25.14 -32.84 21.16
CA ALA A 31 -23.68 -32.95 21.24
C ALA A 31 -22.97 -31.86 20.43
N LEU A 32 -23.51 -31.47 19.26
CA LEU A 32 -23.02 -30.32 18.48
C LEU A 32 -23.30 -28.98 19.20
N ALA A 33 -24.42 -28.85 19.91
CA ALA A 33 -24.70 -27.71 20.76
C ALA A 33 -23.79 -27.65 22.01
N GLN A 34 -23.52 -28.78 22.67
CA GLN A 34 -22.57 -28.87 23.79
C GLN A 34 -21.12 -28.60 23.35
N ALA A 35 -20.72 -29.04 22.17
CA ALA A 35 -19.41 -28.71 21.60
C ALA A 35 -19.21 -27.20 21.38
N GLN A 36 -20.30 -26.44 21.26
CA GLN A 36 -20.29 -24.98 21.10
C GLN A 36 -20.26 -24.23 22.44
N ASP A 37 -20.42 -24.93 23.57
CA ASP A 37 -20.48 -24.38 24.92
C ASP A 37 -19.24 -24.72 25.79
N ALA A 38 -18.26 -25.44 25.23
CA ALA A 38 -16.99 -25.74 25.89
C ALA A 38 -16.09 -24.50 26.04
N ASN A 39 -15.34 -24.39 27.14
CA ASN A 39 -14.33 -23.34 27.30
C ASN A 39 -13.16 -23.55 26.32
N PHE A 40 -12.63 -22.46 25.74
CA PHE A 40 -11.61 -22.50 24.69
C PHE A 40 -10.62 -21.33 24.80
N ILE A 41 -9.45 -21.46 24.14
CA ILE A 41 -8.53 -20.35 23.87
C ILE A 41 -8.16 -20.36 22.38
N LEU A 42 -8.69 -19.38 21.65
CA LEU A 42 -8.30 -19.10 20.26
C LEU A 42 -7.28 -17.96 20.27
N ILE A 43 -6.05 -18.24 19.86
CA ILE A 43 -5.01 -17.21 19.65
C ILE A 43 -5.06 -16.84 18.17
N VAL A 44 -5.15 -15.54 17.89
CA VAL A 44 -5.15 -14.96 16.52
C VAL A 44 -3.82 -14.25 16.26
N VAL A 45 -3.26 -13.59 17.27
CA VAL A 45 -1.92 -12.99 17.25
C VAL A 45 -1.21 -13.37 18.56
N PRO A 46 -0.02 -14.02 18.53
CA PRO A 46 0.71 -14.46 17.34
C PRO A 46 -0.03 -15.51 16.50
N GLU A 47 0.30 -15.56 15.21
CA GLU A 47 -0.32 -16.44 14.21
C GLU A 47 0.21 -17.89 14.28
N SER A 48 1.27 -18.13 15.06
CA SER A 48 1.94 -19.41 15.25
C SER A 48 2.35 -19.61 16.71
N ASP A 49 2.38 -20.86 17.17
CA ASP A 49 2.78 -21.20 18.55
C ASP A 49 4.25 -20.83 18.85
N THR A 50 5.07 -20.58 17.81
CA THR A 50 6.40 -19.93 17.92
C THR A 50 6.53 -18.80 16.91
N THR A 51 6.85 -17.59 17.37
CA THR A 51 7.07 -16.39 16.54
C THR A 51 8.46 -15.82 16.81
N VAL A 52 9.15 -15.33 15.76
CA VAL A 52 10.45 -14.64 15.88
C VAL A 52 10.29 -13.16 15.53
N THR A 53 10.84 -12.26 16.34
CA THR A 53 10.75 -10.80 16.12
C THR A 53 11.98 -10.07 16.65
N SER A 54 12.25 -8.85 16.17
CA SER A 54 13.23 -7.93 16.78
C SER A 54 12.58 -6.91 17.72
N LEU A 55 11.25 -6.80 17.70
CA LEU A 55 10.49 -5.79 18.43
C LEU A 55 10.62 -5.99 19.96
N PRO A 56 10.69 -4.89 20.75
CA PRO A 56 10.71 -4.97 22.21
C PRO A 56 9.35 -5.27 22.84
N LYS A 57 8.26 -5.19 22.04
CA LYS A 57 6.89 -5.46 22.45
C LYS A 57 6.16 -6.22 21.36
N TYR A 58 5.18 -7.05 21.73
CA TYR A 58 4.34 -7.79 20.78
C TYR A 58 2.88 -7.89 21.26
N ARG A 59 1.96 -7.62 20.36
CA ARG A 59 0.51 -7.60 20.60
C ARG A 59 -0.01 -9.03 20.74
N LEU A 60 -0.77 -9.28 21.80
CA LEU A 60 -1.66 -10.43 21.91
C LEU A 60 -3.04 -10.06 21.36
N SER A 61 -3.65 -10.94 20.59
CA SER A 61 -5.06 -10.84 20.21
C SER A 61 -5.65 -12.25 20.19
N ALA A 62 -6.64 -12.49 21.04
CA ALA A 62 -7.18 -13.82 21.30
C ALA A 62 -8.63 -13.76 21.81
N SER A 63 -9.29 -14.90 21.89
CA SER A 63 -10.62 -15.02 22.45
C SER A 63 -10.83 -16.32 23.24
N THR A 64 -11.84 -16.29 24.08
CA THR A 64 -12.32 -17.40 24.91
C THR A 64 -13.84 -17.38 24.97
N LYS A 65 -14.46 -18.30 25.72
CA LYS A 65 -15.90 -18.28 26.00
C LYS A 65 -16.27 -16.98 26.72
N PRO A 66 -17.32 -16.24 26.29
CA PRO A 66 -17.78 -15.03 26.99
C PRO A 66 -17.95 -15.22 28.50
N ASN A 67 -17.79 -14.13 29.26
CA ASN A 67 -17.76 -14.07 30.73
C ASN A 67 -16.65 -14.87 31.43
N SER A 68 -15.81 -15.63 30.72
CA SER A 68 -14.65 -16.28 31.32
C SER A 68 -13.66 -15.27 31.89
N THR A 69 -12.93 -15.66 32.93
CA THR A 69 -11.77 -14.92 33.44
C THR A 69 -10.51 -15.39 32.71
N VAL A 70 -9.62 -14.46 32.33
CA VAL A 70 -8.38 -14.79 31.61
C VAL A 70 -7.17 -14.21 32.34
N THR A 71 -6.11 -15.00 32.43
CA THR A 71 -4.78 -14.53 32.84
C THR A 71 -3.73 -14.90 31.80
N ILE A 72 -2.66 -14.10 31.71
CA ILE A 72 -1.44 -14.41 30.97
C ILE A 72 -0.24 -14.29 31.90
N ASN A 73 0.51 -15.37 32.11
CA ASN A 73 1.61 -15.43 33.09
C ASN A 73 1.23 -14.86 34.49
N GLY A 74 -0.02 -15.07 34.92
CA GLY A 74 -0.58 -14.56 36.17
C GLY A 74 -1.16 -13.13 36.13
N LYS A 75 -0.90 -12.34 35.09
CA LYS A 75 -1.53 -11.02 34.87
C LYS A 75 -2.98 -11.22 34.38
N SER A 76 -3.96 -10.68 35.10
CA SER A 76 -5.36 -10.68 34.67
C SER A 76 -5.58 -9.79 33.44
N LEU A 77 -6.37 -10.27 32.48
CA LEU A 77 -6.75 -9.54 31.27
C LEU A 77 -8.24 -9.26 31.22
N LYS A 78 -8.60 -8.12 30.62
CA LYS A 78 -9.99 -7.76 30.35
C LYS A 78 -10.56 -8.63 29.23
N VAL A 79 -11.59 -9.41 29.54
CA VAL A 79 -12.40 -10.13 28.56
C VAL A 79 -13.61 -9.25 28.20
N TYR A 80 -13.80 -9.02 26.90
CA TYR A 80 -14.90 -8.26 26.33
C TYR A 80 -16.16 -9.14 26.20
N PRO A 81 -17.38 -8.56 26.04
CA PRO A 81 -18.62 -9.35 25.92
C PRO A 81 -18.64 -10.36 24.77
N SER A 82 -17.80 -10.19 23.75
CA SER A 82 -17.60 -11.14 22.65
C SER A 82 -16.64 -12.30 22.97
N GLY A 83 -16.15 -12.39 24.21
CA GLY A 83 -15.08 -13.32 24.61
C GLY A 83 -13.68 -12.90 24.16
N ALA A 84 -13.54 -11.80 23.41
CA ALA A 84 -12.25 -11.26 22.98
C ALA A 84 -11.42 -10.72 24.15
N PHE A 85 -10.10 -10.83 24.05
CA PHE A 85 -9.13 -10.13 24.89
C PHE A 85 -7.86 -9.80 24.10
N CYS A 86 -7.08 -8.87 24.60
CA CYS A 86 -5.83 -8.42 24.00
C CYS A 86 -4.90 -7.84 25.06
N ASP A 87 -3.60 -7.78 24.73
CA ASP A 87 -2.58 -7.15 25.56
C ASP A 87 -1.42 -6.68 24.67
N LEU A 88 -0.52 -5.84 25.20
CA LEU A 88 0.76 -5.52 24.57
C LEU A 88 1.89 -6.02 25.47
N MET A 89 2.46 -7.16 25.11
CA MET A 89 3.43 -7.89 25.93
C MET A 89 4.83 -7.30 25.73
N ASP A 90 5.55 -7.05 26.82
CA ASP A 90 6.97 -6.70 26.79
C ASP A 90 7.85 -7.95 26.57
N LEU A 91 8.95 -7.78 25.81
CA LEU A 91 9.84 -8.88 25.42
C LEU A 91 11.30 -8.62 25.84
N THR A 92 11.88 -9.55 26.60
CA THR A 92 13.33 -9.65 26.81
C THR A 92 13.99 -10.29 25.58
N VAL A 93 15.31 -10.14 25.41
CA VAL A 93 16.04 -10.81 24.32
C VAL A 93 16.15 -12.31 24.61
N GLY A 94 15.87 -13.15 23.61
CA GLY A 94 15.79 -14.60 23.75
C GLY A 94 14.33 -15.10 23.78
N GLU A 95 14.11 -16.22 24.46
CA GLU A 95 12.79 -16.85 24.57
C GLU A 95 11.88 -16.14 25.57
N ASN A 96 10.68 -15.78 25.13
CA ASN A 96 9.61 -15.25 25.99
C ASN A 96 8.43 -16.22 25.91
N TRP A 97 8.26 -17.01 26.97
CA TRP A 97 7.14 -17.96 27.09
C TRP A 97 5.92 -17.27 27.70
N PHE A 98 4.77 -17.45 27.04
CA PHE A 98 3.49 -16.91 27.46
C PHE A 98 2.48 -18.04 27.61
N THR A 99 1.88 -18.16 28.79
CA THR A 99 0.81 -19.11 29.08
C THR A 99 -0.46 -18.35 29.41
N ILE A 100 -1.46 -18.50 28.54
CA ILE A 100 -2.82 -18.03 28.76
C ILE A 100 -3.57 -19.10 29.55
N ILE A 101 -4.31 -18.70 30.57
CA ILE A 101 -5.25 -19.54 31.30
C ILE A 101 -6.62 -18.87 31.24
N SER A 102 -7.62 -19.58 30.71
CA SER A 102 -9.03 -19.18 30.74
C SER A 102 -9.79 -20.06 31.73
N ARG A 103 -10.67 -19.45 32.53
CA ARG A 103 -11.57 -20.14 33.44
C ARG A 103 -13.01 -19.66 33.23
N SER A 104 -13.91 -20.58 32.87
CA SER A 104 -15.34 -20.31 32.65
C SER A 104 -16.06 -20.01 33.96
N GLU A 105 -17.26 -19.42 33.88
CA GLU A 105 -18.17 -19.26 35.04
C GLU A 105 -18.51 -20.60 35.70
N GLN A 106 -18.56 -21.68 34.90
CA GLN A 106 -18.82 -23.06 35.35
C GLN A 106 -17.60 -23.70 36.05
N GLY A 107 -16.44 -23.04 36.03
CA GLY A 107 -15.21 -23.47 36.69
C GLY A 107 -14.21 -24.17 35.78
N ASP A 108 -14.59 -24.54 34.56
CA ASP A 108 -13.73 -25.23 33.59
C ASP A 108 -12.53 -24.38 33.24
N THR A 109 -11.34 -24.94 33.43
CA THR A 109 -10.08 -24.24 33.20
C THR A 109 -9.34 -24.87 32.03
N ILE A 110 -8.98 -24.05 31.04
CA ILE A 110 -8.14 -24.44 29.90
C ILE A 110 -6.91 -23.53 29.85
N SER A 111 -5.77 -24.07 29.45
CA SER A 111 -4.54 -23.31 29.24
C SER A 111 -3.98 -23.52 27.84
N ARG A 112 -3.27 -22.50 27.34
CA ARG A 112 -2.55 -22.56 26.07
C ARG A 112 -1.29 -21.72 26.16
N SER A 113 -0.16 -22.28 25.72
CA SER A 113 1.13 -21.60 25.73
C SER A 113 1.65 -21.33 24.32
N PHE A 114 2.43 -20.27 24.18
CA PHE A 114 3.15 -19.92 22.96
C PHE A 114 4.49 -19.25 23.29
N LEU A 115 5.39 -19.23 22.32
CA LEU A 115 6.74 -18.70 22.43
C LEU A 115 6.93 -17.51 21.49
N ILE A 116 7.48 -16.41 22.00
CA ILE A 116 8.03 -15.33 21.19
C ILE A 116 9.53 -15.24 21.42
N ILE A 117 10.31 -15.52 20.37
CA ILE A 117 11.76 -15.37 20.38
C ILE A 117 12.10 -13.95 19.90
N ARG A 118 12.58 -13.12 20.82
CA ARG A 118 13.11 -11.80 20.46
C ARG A 118 14.58 -11.93 20.06
N THR A 119 14.91 -11.65 18.80
CA THR A 119 16.29 -11.67 18.31
C THR A 119 17.14 -10.62 19.03
N LYS A 120 18.42 -10.93 19.24
CA LYS A 120 19.38 -9.96 19.76
C LYS A 120 19.47 -8.74 18.83
N PRO A 121 19.45 -7.50 19.34
CA PRO A 121 19.78 -6.33 18.55
C PRO A 121 21.16 -6.46 17.88
N VAL A 122 21.39 -5.69 16.82
CA VAL A 122 22.73 -5.57 16.22
C VAL A 122 23.67 -4.94 17.25
N GLU A 123 24.79 -5.60 17.54
CA GLU A 123 25.77 -5.16 18.54
C GLU A 123 27.08 -4.70 17.90
N THR A 124 27.86 -3.90 18.63
CA THR A 124 29.23 -3.51 18.26
C THR A 124 30.11 -4.74 18.00
N THR A 125 30.75 -4.78 16.83
CA THR A 125 31.71 -5.83 16.47
C THR A 125 32.91 -5.79 17.42
N ARG A 126 33.40 -6.96 17.89
CA ARG A 126 34.43 -7.00 18.93
C ARG A 126 35.80 -6.50 18.40
N PRO A 127 36.53 -5.64 19.15
CA PRO A 127 37.80 -5.03 18.69
C PRO A 127 38.97 -5.99 18.38
N ASP A 128 38.90 -7.22 18.89
CA ASP A 128 39.87 -8.31 18.66
C ASP A 128 39.70 -8.98 17.28
N SER A 129 38.50 -8.92 16.70
CA SER A 129 38.20 -9.35 15.34
C SER A 129 38.44 -8.21 14.33
N LEU A 130 39.01 -8.48 13.16
CA LEU A 130 39.10 -7.51 12.05
C LEU A 130 38.25 -7.99 10.87
N LEU A 131 37.02 -7.46 10.74
CA LEU A 131 36.05 -7.90 9.74
C LEU A 131 35.11 -6.77 9.28
N ILE A 132 34.50 -7.00 8.11
CA ILE A 132 33.35 -6.23 7.60
C ILE A 132 32.15 -7.19 7.58
N GLU A 133 31.07 -6.81 8.24
CA GLU A 133 29.86 -7.63 8.34
C GLU A 133 29.03 -7.58 7.05
N ASP A 134 28.10 -8.52 6.89
CA ASP A 134 27.10 -8.49 5.81
C ASP A 134 25.90 -7.59 6.16
N THR A 135 25.72 -7.28 7.45
CA THR A 135 24.66 -6.40 7.92
C THR A 135 25.00 -4.93 7.68
N MET A 136 23.98 -4.11 7.42
CA MET A 136 24.07 -2.65 7.28
C MET A 136 25.01 -2.15 6.15
N MET A 137 25.30 -3.00 5.16
CA MET A 137 26.08 -2.65 3.98
C MET A 137 25.21 -1.92 2.94
N GLU A 138 25.67 -0.73 2.53
CA GLU A 138 25.04 0.09 1.48
C GLU A 138 26.08 0.48 0.41
N PRO A 139 25.73 0.44 -0.89
CA PRO A 139 24.39 0.18 -1.43
C PRO A 139 23.95 -1.29 -1.29
N SER A 140 22.68 -1.46 -0.91
CA SER A 140 21.99 -2.75 -0.82
C SER A 140 21.23 -3.14 -2.10
N VAL A 141 21.10 -2.22 -3.05
CA VAL A 141 20.44 -2.41 -4.36
C VAL A 141 21.24 -1.76 -5.48
N ASN A 142 21.12 -2.29 -6.71
CA ASN A 142 21.89 -1.80 -7.85
C ASN A 142 21.58 -0.32 -8.17
N LEU A 143 22.61 0.44 -8.51
CA LEU A 143 22.52 1.88 -8.80
C LEU A 143 23.01 2.20 -10.21
N TRP A 144 22.31 3.08 -10.93
CA TRP A 144 22.89 3.81 -12.06
C TRP A 144 22.90 5.29 -11.72
N LEU A 145 24.09 5.90 -11.79
CA LEU A 145 24.36 7.26 -11.34
C LEU A 145 24.87 8.12 -12.50
N ASN A 146 24.41 9.37 -12.52
CA ASN A 146 24.79 10.41 -13.46
C ASN A 146 25.77 11.39 -12.81
N GLU A 147 26.37 12.29 -13.59
CA GLU A 147 27.17 13.39 -13.06
C GLU A 147 26.39 14.17 -11.98
N GLY A 148 27.08 14.54 -10.90
CA GLY A 148 26.53 15.31 -9.81
C GLY A 148 25.81 14.49 -8.74
N ASP A 149 25.43 13.24 -9.04
CA ASP A 149 24.84 12.33 -8.06
C ASP A 149 25.79 12.04 -6.90
N ILE A 150 25.22 11.74 -5.73
CA ILE A 150 25.97 11.33 -4.54
C ILE A 150 25.78 9.83 -4.33
N LEU A 151 26.81 9.05 -4.65
CA LEU A 151 26.94 7.68 -4.16
C LEU A 151 27.13 7.75 -2.65
N LYS A 152 26.15 7.25 -1.90
CA LYS A 152 26.22 7.08 -0.44
C LYS A 152 26.56 5.63 -0.15
N VAL A 153 27.54 5.41 0.72
CA VAL A 153 27.96 4.07 1.13
C VAL A 153 27.98 3.94 2.64
N GLN A 154 27.73 2.72 3.12
CA GLN A 154 27.79 2.37 4.54
C GLN A 154 28.30 0.95 4.71
N ILE A 155 29.05 0.68 5.77
CA ILE A 155 29.33 -0.68 6.25
C ILE A 155 29.27 -0.73 7.76
N LYS A 156 28.99 -1.93 8.30
CA LYS A 156 29.31 -2.30 9.67
C LYS A 156 30.56 -3.18 9.68
N GLY A 157 31.43 -3.01 10.67
CA GLY A 157 32.60 -3.85 10.89
C GLY A 157 33.27 -3.51 12.21
N THR A 158 34.52 -3.90 12.37
CA THR A 158 35.29 -3.61 13.59
C THR A 158 35.41 -2.09 13.84
N PRO A 159 35.13 -1.58 15.06
CA PRO A 159 35.33 -0.18 15.44
C PRO A 159 36.76 0.33 15.29
N ASN A 160 36.94 1.65 15.32
CA ASN A 160 38.24 2.33 15.34
C ASN A 160 39.25 1.77 14.31
N CYS A 161 38.79 1.70 13.05
CA CYS A 161 39.59 1.36 11.90
C CYS A 161 39.70 2.58 10.97
N LYS A 162 40.75 2.62 10.15
CA LYS A 162 40.77 3.48 8.97
C LYS A 162 39.94 2.77 7.89
N ALA A 163 38.85 3.39 7.47
CA ALA A 163 37.93 2.85 6.49
C ALA A 163 38.06 3.58 5.14
N THR A 164 38.10 2.84 4.03
CA THR A 164 38.01 3.38 2.67
C THR A 164 37.04 2.58 1.80
N PHE A 165 36.54 3.20 0.74
CA PHE A 165 35.81 2.55 -0.34
C PHE A 165 36.34 3.02 -1.71
N MET A 166 36.09 2.24 -2.77
CA MET A 166 36.66 2.48 -4.10
C MET A 166 38.18 2.75 -3.99
N ASP A 167 38.86 1.78 -3.38
CA ASP A 167 40.28 1.73 -3.02
C ASP A 167 40.72 2.78 -1.98
N SER A 168 40.53 4.07 -2.26
CA SER A 168 41.18 5.17 -1.52
C SER A 168 40.23 6.22 -0.92
N ILE A 169 38.94 6.22 -1.25
CA ILE A 169 38.01 7.27 -0.78
C ILE A 169 37.73 7.05 0.71
N PRO A 170 38.01 8.02 1.61
CA PRO A 170 37.87 7.84 3.04
C PRO A 170 36.41 7.73 3.49
N MET A 171 36.17 6.87 4.48
CA MET A 171 34.91 6.78 5.22
C MET A 171 35.13 7.26 6.66
N ARG A 172 34.08 7.85 7.26
CA ARG A 172 34.05 8.26 8.66
C ARG A 172 33.29 7.23 9.50
N GLU A 173 33.86 6.82 10.62
CA GLU A 173 33.12 6.11 11.67
C GLU A 173 32.14 7.08 12.35
N LEU A 174 30.91 6.63 12.56
CA LEU A 174 29.91 7.39 13.31
C LEU A 174 30.12 7.21 14.82
N PRO A 175 29.96 8.27 15.63
CA PRO A 175 30.00 8.14 17.08
C PRO A 175 28.80 7.32 17.57
N ILE A 176 28.97 6.59 18.68
CA ILE A 176 27.94 5.68 19.22
C ILE A 176 26.61 6.38 19.57
N SER A 177 26.62 7.70 19.75
CA SER A 177 25.44 8.55 19.94
C SER A 177 24.57 8.70 18.70
N GLU A 178 25.14 8.55 17.49
CA GLU A 178 24.42 8.59 16.20
C GLU A 178 23.92 7.20 15.75
N THR A 179 24.27 6.13 16.49
CA THR A 179 24.09 4.72 16.06
C THR A 179 23.40 3.84 17.11
N ASN A 180 22.71 4.43 18.08
CA ASN A 180 22.04 3.71 19.18
C ASN A 180 23.00 2.80 19.98
N GLY A 181 24.25 3.22 20.18
CA GLY A 181 25.26 2.48 20.93
C GLY A 181 26.17 1.57 20.09
N ILE A 182 25.94 1.44 18.79
CA ILE A 182 26.65 0.50 17.91
C ILE A 182 27.92 1.15 17.34
N GLY A 183 29.09 0.71 17.79
CA GLY A 183 30.39 1.11 17.21
C GLY A 183 30.66 0.41 15.87
N GLY A 184 31.62 0.93 15.09
CA GLY A 184 32.06 0.30 13.84
C GLY A 184 31.11 0.46 12.66
N ILE A 185 30.21 1.46 12.68
CA ILE A 185 29.42 1.87 11.52
C ILE A 185 30.16 2.99 10.80
N TYR A 186 30.56 2.74 9.56
CA TYR A 186 31.30 3.67 8.72
C TYR A 186 30.42 4.18 7.58
N ARG A 187 30.47 5.48 7.29
CA ARG A 187 29.79 6.10 6.13
C ARG A 187 30.79 6.83 5.23
N GLY A 188 30.53 6.75 3.93
CA GLY A 188 31.25 7.49 2.90
C GLY A 188 30.27 8.13 1.92
N ILE A 189 30.72 9.20 1.26
CA ILE A 189 30.02 9.80 0.12
C ILE A 189 31.02 10.04 -1.02
N TYR A 190 30.57 9.84 -2.24
CA TYR A 190 31.30 10.22 -3.45
C TYR A 190 30.36 10.97 -4.39
N LYS A 191 30.78 12.15 -4.84
CA LYS A 191 30.06 12.91 -5.86
C LYS A 191 30.58 12.49 -7.24
N VAL A 192 29.70 11.95 -8.06
CA VAL A 192 30.00 11.46 -9.41
C VAL A 192 30.38 12.64 -10.32
N LYS A 193 31.42 12.44 -11.12
CA LYS A 193 31.99 13.41 -12.07
C LYS A 193 31.61 13.04 -13.50
N ALA A 194 31.65 13.99 -14.43
CA ALA A 194 31.55 13.72 -15.88
C ALA A 194 32.53 12.62 -16.36
N THR A 195 33.74 12.59 -15.80
CA THR A 195 34.81 11.64 -16.17
C THR A 195 34.61 10.22 -15.65
N ASP A 196 33.66 10.00 -14.73
CA ASP A 196 33.45 8.68 -14.13
C ASP A 196 32.67 7.78 -15.08
N SER A 197 33.25 6.64 -15.45
CA SER A 197 32.66 5.68 -16.38
C SER A 197 32.96 4.26 -15.93
N ALA A 198 31.94 3.56 -15.45
CA ALA A 198 32.01 2.14 -15.10
C ALA A 198 30.62 1.51 -15.21
N LYS A 199 30.54 0.21 -15.50
CA LYS A 199 29.28 -0.53 -15.56
C LYS A 199 29.32 -1.73 -14.63
N GLU A 200 28.25 -1.90 -13.86
CA GLU A 200 27.99 -3.06 -13.03
C GLU A 200 29.12 -3.46 -12.04
N ILE A 201 29.90 -2.50 -11.56
CA ILE A 201 30.99 -2.78 -10.62
C ILE A 201 30.47 -2.87 -9.18
N PRO A 202 30.95 -3.82 -8.36
CA PRO A 202 30.70 -3.78 -6.92
C PRO A 202 31.53 -2.66 -6.28
N ILE A 203 31.05 -2.12 -5.16
CA ILE A 203 31.83 -1.22 -4.32
C ILE A 203 32.77 -2.05 -3.45
N SER A 204 34.08 -1.88 -3.66
CA SER A 204 35.12 -2.42 -2.78
C SER A 204 35.24 -1.56 -1.53
N PHE A 205 35.13 -2.19 -0.36
CA PHE A 205 35.37 -1.62 0.97
C PHE A 205 36.64 -2.18 1.58
N ARG A 206 37.35 -1.36 2.35
CA ARG A 206 38.55 -1.76 3.11
C ARG A 206 38.50 -1.20 4.52
N LEU A 207 38.75 -2.05 5.52
CA LEU A 207 39.04 -1.65 6.90
C LEU A 207 40.49 -2.00 7.23
N GLU A 208 41.24 -1.02 7.73
CA GLU A 208 42.62 -1.14 8.20
C GLU A 208 42.66 -0.83 9.70
N ALA A 209 43.14 -1.79 10.50
CA ALA A 209 43.07 -1.70 11.95
C ALA A 209 44.08 -0.69 12.51
N ARG A 210 43.57 0.27 13.30
CA ARG A 210 44.38 1.22 14.09
C ARG A 210 44.73 0.62 15.46
N PRO A 211 45.73 1.15 16.18
CA PRO A 211 46.00 0.79 17.58
C PRO A 211 44.78 1.08 18.46
N GLU A 212 44.37 0.11 19.27
CA GLU A 212 43.22 0.22 20.17
C GLU A 212 43.41 -0.67 21.41
N PRO A 213 43.00 -0.25 22.63
CA PRO A 213 43.01 -1.11 23.81
C PRO A 213 42.24 -2.41 23.59
N GLY A 214 42.91 -3.55 23.77
CA GLY A 214 42.36 -4.89 23.53
C GLY A 214 42.75 -5.51 22.18
N ARG A 215 43.15 -4.71 21.19
CA ARG A 215 43.56 -5.19 19.86
C ARG A 215 45.05 -5.58 19.85
N ARG A 216 45.37 -6.85 20.09
CA ARG A 216 46.76 -7.33 20.25
C ARG A 216 47.44 -7.93 19.00
N ASP A 217 46.70 -8.30 17.95
CA ASP A 217 47.24 -9.00 16.77
C ASP A 217 46.60 -8.58 15.42
N SER A 218 46.17 -7.33 15.28
CA SER A 218 45.63 -6.86 13.99
C SER A 218 46.01 -5.45 13.57
N THR A 219 46.70 -4.67 14.40
CA THR A 219 47.24 -3.34 14.05
C THR A 219 48.04 -3.40 12.75
N GLY A 220 47.65 -2.60 11.74
CA GLY A 220 48.27 -2.58 10.42
C GLY A 220 47.82 -3.69 9.45
N LYS A 221 47.09 -4.72 9.91
CA LYS A 221 46.37 -5.66 9.01
C LYS A 221 45.15 -4.95 8.41
N SER A 222 44.71 -5.40 7.24
CA SER A 222 43.47 -4.90 6.60
C SER A 222 42.62 -6.03 6.02
N VAL A 223 41.31 -5.86 6.11
CA VAL A 223 40.30 -6.71 5.49
C VAL A 223 39.58 -5.93 4.38
N THR A 224 39.19 -6.62 3.31
CA THR A 224 38.37 -6.05 2.23
C THR A 224 37.08 -6.84 2.05
N LYS A 225 36.05 -6.17 1.53
CA LYS A 225 34.76 -6.80 1.19
C LYS A 225 34.07 -6.02 0.08
N GLN A 226 33.34 -6.71 -0.79
CA GLN A 226 32.61 -6.10 -1.90
C GLN A 226 31.11 -6.04 -1.58
N SER A 227 30.42 -5.00 -2.07
CA SER A 227 28.95 -4.96 -2.05
C SER A 227 28.35 -6.04 -2.95
N SER A 228 27.23 -6.62 -2.52
CA SER A 228 26.39 -7.47 -3.35
C SER A 228 25.69 -6.67 -4.45
N ALA A 229 25.33 -5.42 -4.16
CA ALA A 229 24.84 -4.47 -5.16
C ALA A 229 25.95 -3.99 -6.09
N LYS A 230 25.57 -3.71 -7.33
CA LYS A 230 26.41 -3.17 -8.39
C LYS A 230 26.10 -1.70 -8.67
N VAL A 231 27.10 -0.91 -8.98
CA VAL A 231 27.00 0.51 -9.36
C VAL A 231 27.49 0.71 -10.79
N SER A 232 26.77 1.53 -11.56
CA SER A 232 27.19 2.02 -12.86
C SER A 232 27.28 3.56 -12.82
N PHE A 233 28.40 4.11 -13.29
CA PHE A 233 28.55 5.54 -13.59
C PHE A 233 28.38 5.71 -15.09
N MET A 234 27.29 6.36 -15.51
CA MET A 234 26.80 6.36 -16.89
C MET A 234 26.61 7.79 -17.44
N SER A 235 27.38 8.76 -16.92
CA SER A 235 27.27 10.19 -17.28
C SER A 235 27.30 10.44 -18.78
N ASN A 236 28.13 9.70 -19.52
CA ASN A 236 28.30 9.83 -20.98
C ASN A 236 27.22 9.09 -21.80
N GLU A 237 26.29 8.40 -21.15
CA GLU A 237 25.17 7.67 -21.79
C GLU A 237 23.81 8.25 -21.46
N PHE A 238 23.72 9.16 -20.47
CA PHE A 238 22.48 9.79 -20.09
C PHE A 238 22.20 11.07 -20.91
N PRO A 239 20.91 11.40 -21.15
CA PRO A 239 19.72 10.62 -20.81
C PRO A 239 19.53 9.42 -21.75
N LEU A 240 19.21 8.26 -21.16
CA LEU A 240 18.62 7.15 -21.91
C LEU A 240 17.14 7.48 -22.17
N VAL A 241 16.50 6.86 -23.17
CA VAL A 241 15.06 7.01 -23.38
C VAL A 241 14.37 5.67 -23.14
N GLY A 242 13.38 5.66 -22.26
CA GLY A 242 12.47 4.53 -22.06
C GLY A 242 11.08 4.86 -22.61
N ILE A 243 10.34 3.85 -23.08
CA ILE A 243 8.92 3.99 -23.45
C ILE A 243 8.04 3.23 -22.46
N THR A 244 6.93 3.85 -22.04
CA THR A 244 6.00 3.24 -21.08
C THR A 244 5.23 2.07 -21.70
N LYS A 245 4.99 1.02 -20.92
CA LYS A 245 4.23 -0.18 -21.34
C LYS A 245 3.32 -0.69 -20.22
N GLY A 246 2.52 -1.69 -20.55
CA GLY A 246 1.64 -2.38 -19.60
C GLY A 246 0.37 -1.60 -19.23
N GLU A 247 -0.38 -2.14 -18.27
CA GLU A 247 -1.61 -1.51 -17.78
C GLU A 247 -1.29 -0.43 -16.75
N ARG A 248 -1.81 0.79 -16.97
CA ARG A 248 -1.80 1.92 -16.03
C ARG A 248 -0.41 2.21 -15.40
N PRO A 249 0.65 2.44 -16.20
CA PRO A 249 1.98 2.79 -15.69
C PRO A 249 1.93 4.08 -14.86
N PHE A 250 2.85 4.21 -13.90
CA PHE A 250 2.83 5.31 -12.92
C PHE A 250 4.20 5.89 -12.59
N LEU A 251 4.17 7.17 -12.22
CA LEU A 251 5.28 7.93 -11.68
C LEU A 251 5.11 8.07 -10.16
N ASN A 252 6.19 7.88 -9.40
CA ASN A 252 6.29 8.17 -7.98
C ASN A 252 7.06 9.48 -7.75
N PHE A 253 6.72 10.23 -6.69
CA PHE A 253 7.50 11.39 -6.25
C PHE A 253 8.93 11.04 -5.78
N GLY A 254 9.11 9.82 -5.26
CA GLY A 254 10.35 9.38 -4.65
C GLY A 254 10.43 7.87 -4.48
N LEU A 255 11.53 7.42 -3.89
CA LEU A 255 11.82 6.01 -3.61
C LEU A 255 11.17 5.47 -2.33
N GLY A 256 10.62 6.36 -1.48
CA GLY A 256 9.97 5.96 -0.23
C GLY A 256 8.68 5.17 -0.49
N THR A 257 8.53 4.05 0.20
CA THR A 257 7.36 3.18 0.14
C THR A 257 6.84 2.86 1.54
N ASP A 258 5.54 2.60 1.65
CA ASP A 258 4.92 1.98 2.82
C ASP A 258 4.19 0.68 2.38
N ARG A 259 3.32 0.13 3.24
CA ARG A 259 2.52 -1.07 2.92
C ARG A 259 1.52 -0.89 1.76
N LEU A 260 1.28 0.34 1.30
CA LEU A 260 0.43 0.71 0.17
C LEU A 260 1.27 1.09 -1.07
N GLY A 261 2.61 1.13 -0.94
CA GLY A 261 3.56 1.41 -2.00
C GLY A 261 3.91 2.89 -2.15
N GLY A 262 4.82 3.19 -3.09
CA GLY A 262 5.40 4.53 -3.23
C GLY A 262 4.40 5.63 -3.57
N ALA A 263 4.61 6.83 -3.03
CA ALA A 263 3.74 7.99 -3.22
C ALA A 263 3.63 8.37 -4.71
N LYS A 264 2.46 8.17 -5.31
CA LYS A 264 2.23 8.38 -6.76
C LYS A 264 2.09 9.86 -7.09
N LEU A 265 2.92 10.34 -8.03
CA LEU A 265 2.81 11.63 -8.71
C LEU A 265 1.69 11.59 -9.75
N ALA A 266 1.70 10.58 -10.63
CA ALA A 266 0.74 10.45 -11.73
C ALA A 266 0.57 8.99 -12.17
N PHE A 267 -0.59 8.69 -12.75
CA PHE A 267 -0.75 7.57 -13.68
C PHE A 267 -0.76 8.16 -15.09
N ILE A 268 -0.06 7.50 -16.01
CA ILE A 268 0.14 7.95 -17.39
C ILE A 268 -0.18 6.81 -18.36
N ASP A 269 -0.39 7.14 -19.63
CA ASP A 269 -0.67 6.13 -20.66
C ASP A 269 0.59 5.32 -21.06
N PRO A 270 0.42 4.10 -21.61
CA PRO A 270 1.47 3.41 -22.34
C PRO A 270 1.82 4.10 -23.67
N GLY A 271 3.04 3.90 -24.14
CA GLY A 271 3.56 4.50 -25.37
C GLY A 271 4.11 5.93 -25.20
N ILE A 272 4.36 6.38 -23.97
CA ILE A 272 4.97 7.68 -23.66
C ILE A 272 6.48 7.49 -23.49
N LYS A 273 7.30 8.30 -24.18
CA LYS A 273 8.75 8.32 -23.97
C LYS A 273 9.09 9.11 -22.71
N LEU A 274 10.10 8.65 -21.96
CA LEU A 274 10.61 9.25 -20.73
C LEU A 274 12.14 9.35 -20.79
N ALA A 275 12.70 10.49 -20.37
CA ALA A 275 14.15 10.68 -20.24
C ALA A 275 14.65 10.05 -18.93
N ILE A 276 15.36 8.92 -19.03
CA ILE A 276 15.90 8.18 -17.90
C ILE A 276 17.31 8.69 -17.59
N THR A 277 17.55 9.10 -16.34
CA THR A 277 18.81 9.73 -15.89
C THR A 277 19.46 9.00 -14.71
N GLY A 278 18.95 7.83 -14.32
CA GLY A 278 19.50 7.05 -13.21
C GLY A 278 18.62 5.87 -12.83
N LYS A 279 19.08 5.05 -11.87
CA LYS A 279 18.36 3.87 -11.38
C LYS A 279 18.68 3.62 -9.91
N VAL A 280 17.70 3.18 -9.13
CA VAL A 280 17.88 2.61 -7.79
C VAL A 280 17.04 1.34 -7.66
N GLY A 281 17.70 0.19 -7.53
CA GLY A 281 17.05 -1.12 -7.50
C GLY A 281 16.26 -1.37 -8.79
N ASN A 282 14.94 -1.43 -8.68
CA ASN A 282 14.00 -1.61 -9.78
C ASN A 282 13.26 -0.31 -10.17
N GLN A 283 13.70 0.86 -9.69
CA GLN A 283 13.12 2.17 -10.04
C GLN A 283 14.07 2.94 -10.96
N TYR A 284 13.60 3.35 -12.14
CA TYR A 284 14.29 4.32 -12.98
C TYR A 284 13.98 5.75 -12.52
N ARG A 285 15.00 6.61 -12.50
CA ARG A 285 14.83 8.06 -12.34
C ARG A 285 14.49 8.68 -13.69
N VAL A 286 13.38 9.38 -13.75
CA VAL A 286 12.90 10.13 -14.91
C VAL A 286 13.19 11.61 -14.68
N ALA A 287 13.83 12.28 -15.64
CA ALA A 287 13.82 13.74 -15.71
C ALA A 287 12.52 14.20 -16.41
N LEU A 288 11.73 15.00 -15.71
CA LEU A 288 10.47 15.57 -16.21
C LEU A 288 10.66 17.02 -16.67
N SER A 289 11.47 17.78 -15.93
CA SER A 289 11.95 19.11 -16.33
C SER A 289 13.38 19.32 -15.82
N ASP A 290 13.93 20.52 -16.05
CA ASP A 290 15.24 20.91 -15.53
C ASP A 290 15.30 20.86 -13.99
N ASN A 291 14.15 20.99 -13.29
CA ASN A 291 14.04 21.01 -11.83
C ASN A 291 13.20 19.87 -11.24
N GLN A 292 12.52 19.06 -12.07
CA GLN A 292 11.58 18.04 -11.63
C GLN A 292 12.01 16.63 -12.07
N ILE A 293 12.03 15.70 -11.11
CA ILE A 293 12.25 14.29 -11.35
C ILE A 293 11.08 13.45 -10.84
N ALA A 294 10.93 12.25 -11.37
CA ALA A 294 10.05 11.22 -10.83
C ALA A 294 10.73 9.84 -10.88
N TRP A 295 10.09 8.84 -10.30
CA TRP A 295 10.58 7.46 -10.28
C TRP A 295 9.53 6.50 -10.86
N ILE A 296 9.92 5.66 -11.81
CA ILE A 296 9.03 4.67 -12.43
C ILE A 296 9.58 3.25 -12.23
N PRO A 297 8.74 2.26 -11.86
CA PRO A 297 9.18 0.87 -11.83
C PRO A 297 9.61 0.36 -13.21
N GLU A 298 10.73 -0.34 -13.23
CA GLU A 298 11.39 -0.88 -14.43
C GLU A 298 10.48 -1.79 -15.26
N ASN A 299 9.56 -2.52 -14.64
CA ASN A 299 8.60 -3.38 -15.35
C ASN A 299 7.62 -2.61 -16.26
N PHE A 300 7.48 -1.29 -16.07
CA PHE A 300 6.67 -0.42 -16.93
C PHE A 300 7.46 0.26 -18.06
N ILE A 301 8.74 -0.08 -18.25
CA ILE A 301 9.61 0.54 -19.26
C ILE A 301 10.21 -0.51 -20.20
N ASP A 302 10.24 -0.18 -21.50
CA ASP A 302 11.21 -0.73 -22.44
C ASP A 302 12.24 0.36 -22.75
N LEU A 303 13.54 0.06 -22.61
CA LEU A 303 14.60 0.99 -22.99
C LEU A 303 14.76 0.99 -24.51
N LEU A 304 14.81 2.18 -25.10
CA LEU A 304 15.01 2.40 -26.54
C LEU A 304 16.51 2.49 -26.87
N PRO A 305 16.91 2.30 -28.14
CA PRO A 305 18.31 2.40 -28.57
C PRO A 305 18.95 3.74 -28.22
N SER A 306 20.26 3.72 -27.96
CA SER A 306 21.06 4.94 -27.77
C SER A 306 20.96 5.86 -29.00
N GLY A 307 20.97 7.17 -28.76
CA GLY A 307 20.70 8.20 -29.78
C GLY A 307 19.22 8.51 -30.00
N THR A 308 18.29 7.80 -29.35
CA THR A 308 16.87 8.20 -29.33
C THR A 308 16.70 9.55 -28.64
N TYR A 309 16.03 10.51 -29.27
CA TYR A 309 15.78 11.82 -28.67
C TYR A 309 14.76 11.74 -27.51
N PRO A 310 14.99 12.47 -26.40
CA PRO A 310 14.02 12.69 -25.34
C PRO A 310 12.65 13.20 -25.85
N PRO A 311 11.56 12.96 -25.10
CA PRO A 311 10.22 13.46 -25.46
C PRO A 311 10.21 15.00 -25.53
N PHE A 312 9.71 15.56 -26.64
CA PHE A 312 9.50 16.99 -26.82
C PHE A 312 8.30 17.26 -27.73
N SER A 313 7.52 18.31 -27.42
CA SER A 313 6.50 18.80 -28.34
C SER A 313 6.30 20.31 -28.22
N LEU A 314 6.04 20.95 -29.36
CA LEU A 314 5.29 22.20 -29.40
C LEU A 314 3.80 21.88 -29.20
N THR A 315 3.05 22.73 -28.49
CA THR A 315 1.59 22.60 -28.40
C THR A 315 0.91 23.15 -29.65
N GLY A 316 -0.15 22.49 -30.12
CA GLY A 316 -0.96 22.92 -31.24
C GLY A 316 -2.20 23.71 -30.82
N SER A 317 -3.20 23.75 -31.71
CA SER A 317 -4.51 24.35 -31.40
C SER A 317 -5.31 23.46 -30.45
N TRP A 318 -6.19 24.08 -29.66
CA TRP A 318 -7.05 23.36 -28.71
C TRP A 318 -8.50 23.44 -29.14
N ASN A 319 -9.23 22.36 -28.88
CA ASN A 319 -10.68 22.34 -28.97
C ASN A 319 -11.27 21.95 -27.62
N VAL A 320 -12.28 22.69 -27.19
CA VAL A 320 -12.98 22.49 -25.93
C VAL A 320 -14.46 22.41 -26.21
N TYR A 321 -15.06 21.26 -25.92
CA TYR A 321 -16.42 20.88 -26.36
C TYR A 321 -17.03 19.90 -25.37
N GLY A 322 -18.32 19.63 -25.48
CA GLY A 322 -19.03 18.68 -24.61
C GLY A 322 -20.00 17.77 -25.35
N ASP A 323 -20.30 16.62 -24.74
CA ASP A 323 -21.42 15.74 -25.06
C ASP A 323 -22.52 15.83 -23.97
N ASP A 324 -23.31 14.78 -23.74
CA ASP A 324 -24.31 14.77 -22.66
C ASP A 324 -23.72 14.50 -21.27
N LYS A 325 -22.61 13.76 -21.18
CA LYS A 325 -21.99 13.29 -19.93
C LYS A 325 -20.65 13.97 -19.59
N TYR A 326 -19.93 14.46 -20.59
CA TYR A 326 -18.57 14.95 -20.43
C TYR A 326 -18.28 16.21 -21.24
N ASP A 327 -17.43 17.06 -20.66
CA ASP A 327 -16.66 18.04 -21.39
C ASP A 327 -15.27 17.47 -21.71
N TYR A 328 -14.67 17.99 -22.77
CA TYR A 328 -13.38 17.57 -23.31
C TYR A 328 -12.50 18.79 -23.55
N VAL A 329 -11.24 18.72 -23.13
CA VAL A 329 -10.16 19.60 -23.60
C VAL A 329 -9.21 18.71 -24.40
N THR A 330 -9.07 18.99 -25.69
CA THR A 330 -8.10 18.30 -26.56
C THR A 330 -6.96 19.24 -26.92
N VAL A 331 -5.73 18.88 -26.56
CA VAL A 331 -4.51 19.61 -26.90
C VAL A 331 -3.71 18.80 -27.90
N SER A 332 -3.52 19.34 -29.11
CA SER A 332 -2.67 18.69 -30.11
C SER A 332 -1.20 18.78 -29.72
N LEU A 333 -0.49 17.66 -29.82
CA LEU A 333 0.95 17.55 -29.66
C LEU A 333 1.54 16.79 -30.86
N ASN A 334 2.83 16.99 -31.12
CA ASN A 334 3.59 16.27 -32.13
C ASN A 334 3.99 14.86 -31.66
N ASP A 335 4.02 14.63 -30.34
CA ASP A 335 4.44 13.38 -29.70
C ASP A 335 3.71 13.20 -28.35
N LYS A 336 3.69 11.97 -27.83
CA LYS A 336 3.13 11.70 -26.51
C LYS A 336 4.12 12.06 -25.41
N LEU A 337 3.71 12.99 -24.56
CA LEU A 337 4.51 13.52 -23.45
C LEU A 337 4.02 13.02 -22.08
N PRO A 338 4.92 12.86 -21.09
CA PRO A 338 4.54 12.61 -19.70
C PRO A 338 3.73 13.78 -19.13
N TYR A 339 2.80 13.48 -18.23
CA TYR A 339 1.96 14.47 -17.57
C TYR A 339 1.72 14.12 -16.10
N ALA A 340 1.37 15.14 -15.32
CA ALA A 340 0.83 15.00 -13.97
C ALA A 340 -0.38 15.92 -13.79
N SER A 341 -1.25 15.63 -12.83
CA SER A 341 -2.39 16.50 -12.54
C SER A 341 -2.70 16.61 -11.05
N PHE A 342 -3.21 17.77 -10.68
CA PHE A 342 -3.64 18.11 -9.32
C PHE A 342 -4.89 19.01 -9.38
N GLN A 343 -5.51 19.23 -8.23
CA GLN A 343 -6.76 19.98 -8.14
C GLN A 343 -6.70 21.06 -7.06
N GLU A 344 -7.40 22.16 -7.30
CA GLU A 344 -7.72 23.17 -6.30
C GLU A 344 -9.25 23.19 -6.09
N VAL A 345 -9.70 23.56 -4.88
CA VAL A 345 -11.12 23.45 -4.49
C VAL A 345 -11.86 24.78 -4.44
N ASP A 346 -11.16 25.91 -4.40
CA ASP A 346 -11.78 27.25 -4.41
C ASP A 346 -10.87 28.27 -5.14
N PRO A 347 -11.21 28.72 -6.36
CA PRO A 347 -12.22 28.12 -7.23
C PRO A 347 -11.81 26.70 -7.66
N ALA A 348 -12.81 25.85 -7.96
CA ALA A 348 -12.60 24.48 -8.39
C ALA A 348 -11.85 24.42 -9.72
N ARG A 349 -10.63 23.87 -9.70
CA ARG A 349 -9.74 23.79 -10.85
C ARG A 349 -9.11 22.42 -10.98
N ILE A 350 -8.97 21.95 -12.22
CA ILE A 350 -8.12 20.82 -12.60
C ILE A 350 -6.89 21.43 -13.30
N ILE A 351 -5.70 21.11 -12.81
CA ILE A 351 -4.44 21.57 -13.38
C ILE A 351 -3.67 20.37 -13.89
N ILE A 352 -3.12 20.48 -15.11
CA ILE A 352 -2.34 19.44 -15.77
C ILE A 352 -1.01 20.05 -16.21
N ASP A 353 0.09 19.47 -15.74
CA ASP A 353 1.42 19.76 -16.24
C ASP A 353 1.79 18.73 -17.31
N ILE A 354 2.21 19.21 -18.49
CA ILE A 354 2.77 18.42 -19.58
C ILE A 354 4.28 18.68 -19.62
N PHE A 355 5.05 17.61 -19.46
CA PHE A 355 6.50 17.64 -19.34
C PHE A 355 7.16 17.39 -20.70
N GLY A 356 8.09 18.24 -21.10
CA GLY A 356 8.64 18.30 -22.47
C GLY A 356 7.82 19.15 -23.44
N ALA A 357 6.84 19.92 -22.96
CA ALA A 357 5.97 20.75 -23.78
C ALA A 357 6.34 22.24 -23.74
N VAL A 358 6.28 22.89 -24.90
CA VAL A 358 6.48 24.33 -25.07
C VAL A 358 5.31 24.92 -25.85
N SER A 359 4.83 26.11 -25.45
CA SER A 359 3.70 26.73 -26.15
C SER A 359 4.01 27.07 -27.59
N ASN A 360 3.17 26.56 -28.50
CA ASN A 360 2.92 27.11 -29.83
C ASN A 360 1.41 27.14 -30.10
N THR A 361 0.62 27.31 -29.02
CA THR A 361 -0.85 27.32 -29.06
C THR A 361 -1.36 28.59 -29.73
N ASN A 362 -1.84 28.47 -30.97
CA ASN A 362 -2.41 29.60 -31.72
C ASN A 362 -3.86 29.92 -31.32
N TRP A 363 -4.66 28.89 -31.05
CA TRP A 363 -6.09 29.04 -30.74
C TRP A 363 -6.53 28.09 -29.62
N ILE A 364 -7.40 28.59 -28.75
CA ILE A 364 -8.17 27.80 -27.78
C ILE A 364 -9.64 28.02 -28.11
N THR A 365 -10.26 27.06 -28.80
CA THR A 365 -11.65 27.17 -29.24
C THR A 365 -12.57 26.51 -28.22
N GLN A 366 -13.29 27.31 -27.42
CA GLN A 366 -14.33 26.81 -26.52
C GLN A 366 -15.71 26.89 -27.18
N GLN A 367 -16.27 25.73 -27.48
CA GLN A 367 -17.58 25.57 -28.12
C GLN A 367 -18.72 25.74 -27.10
N VAL A 368 -19.87 26.21 -27.56
CA VAL A 368 -21.09 26.38 -26.74
C VAL A 368 -21.65 25.07 -26.19
N THR A 369 -21.17 23.92 -26.67
CA THR A 369 -21.51 22.59 -26.15
C THR A 369 -20.90 22.30 -24.77
N ALA A 370 -19.86 23.04 -24.36
CA ALA A 370 -19.16 22.80 -23.10
C ALA A 370 -20.00 23.21 -21.86
N ARG A 371 -20.42 22.24 -21.06
CA ARG A 371 -21.40 22.43 -19.97
C ARG A 371 -20.77 22.62 -18.59
N GLU A 372 -19.65 21.98 -18.28
CA GLU A 372 -18.98 21.98 -16.97
C GLU A 372 -17.77 22.93 -16.93
N ILE A 373 -17.01 23.05 -18.02
CA ILE A 373 -15.85 23.95 -18.10
C ILE A 373 -16.33 25.40 -18.15
N LYS A 374 -15.86 26.20 -17.19
CA LYS A 374 -16.06 27.65 -17.15
C LYS A 374 -15.02 28.35 -18.00
N ASN A 375 -13.75 28.17 -17.67
CA ASN A 375 -12.60 28.77 -18.36
C ASN A 375 -11.51 27.71 -18.59
N VAL A 376 -10.72 27.91 -19.64
CA VAL A 376 -9.60 27.04 -20.00
C VAL A 376 -8.47 27.88 -20.59
N TYR A 377 -7.29 27.79 -20.00
CA TYR A 377 -6.12 28.58 -20.37
C TYR A 377 -4.83 27.87 -19.96
N TYR A 378 -3.68 28.49 -20.21
CA TYR A 378 -2.38 27.90 -19.87
C TYR A 378 -1.39 28.90 -19.26
N THR A 379 -0.34 28.34 -18.64
CA THR A 379 0.91 29.03 -18.32
C THR A 379 2.11 28.16 -18.69
N GLN A 380 3.30 28.76 -18.77
CA GLN A 380 4.57 28.07 -19.04
C GLN A 380 5.49 28.27 -17.82
N PRO A 381 5.24 27.59 -16.68
CA PRO A 381 5.97 27.82 -15.42
C PRO A 381 7.47 27.49 -15.50
N GLU A 382 7.87 26.55 -16.36
CA GLU A 382 9.27 26.26 -16.67
C GLU A 382 9.44 26.10 -18.19
N LYS A 383 10.69 26.21 -18.67
CA LYS A 383 11.07 26.11 -20.08
C LYS A 383 10.37 24.95 -20.83
N ASN A 384 10.31 23.77 -20.20
CA ASN A 384 9.74 22.55 -20.76
C ASN A 384 8.52 22.02 -19.97
N VAL A 385 7.88 22.86 -19.15
CA VAL A 385 6.64 22.49 -18.43
C VAL A 385 5.51 23.39 -18.91
N PHE A 386 4.58 22.80 -19.64
CA PHE A 386 3.38 23.48 -20.11
C PHE A 386 2.23 23.14 -19.17
N ARG A 387 1.60 24.15 -18.56
CA ARG A 387 0.54 23.97 -17.55
C ARG A 387 -0.83 24.35 -18.11
N ILE A 388 -1.72 23.38 -18.27
CA ILE A 388 -3.15 23.59 -18.54
C ILE A 388 -3.86 23.91 -17.22
N ILE A 389 -4.73 24.92 -17.22
CA ILE A 389 -5.61 25.26 -16.11
C ILE A 389 -7.05 25.23 -16.62
N ILE A 390 -7.88 24.37 -16.02
CA ILE A 390 -9.30 24.20 -16.32
C ILE A 390 -10.10 24.63 -15.08
N GLU A 391 -10.84 25.73 -15.17
CA GLU A 391 -11.77 26.19 -14.13
C GLU A 391 -13.16 25.60 -14.40
N LEU A 392 -13.77 25.01 -13.37
CA LEU A 392 -15.09 24.38 -13.46
C LEU A 392 -16.21 25.34 -13.04
N LYS A 393 -17.42 25.13 -13.56
CA LYS A 393 -18.63 25.86 -13.14
C LYS A 393 -19.12 25.38 -11.78
N HIS A 394 -19.03 24.07 -11.49
CA HIS A 394 -19.40 23.52 -10.19
C HIS A 394 -18.20 23.40 -9.23
N LYS A 395 -18.47 23.55 -7.92
CA LYS A 395 -17.45 23.42 -6.87
C LYS A 395 -16.94 21.98 -6.67
N GLN A 396 -17.78 20.98 -6.98
CA GLN A 396 -17.41 19.57 -6.87
C GLN A 396 -16.84 19.09 -8.20
N VAL A 397 -15.57 18.65 -8.19
CA VAL A 397 -15.02 17.87 -9.29
C VAL A 397 -15.73 16.51 -9.27
N TRP A 398 -16.51 16.18 -10.31
CA TRP A 398 -17.21 14.89 -10.44
C TRP A 398 -16.38 13.79 -11.11
N GLY A 399 -15.13 14.12 -11.45
CA GLY A 399 -14.12 13.21 -11.94
C GLY A 399 -13.60 13.60 -13.32
N TYR A 400 -12.38 13.20 -13.62
CA TYR A 400 -11.77 13.42 -14.92
C TYR A 400 -10.77 12.32 -15.27
N LYS A 401 -10.56 12.11 -16.57
CA LYS A 401 -9.56 11.20 -17.12
C LYS A 401 -8.64 11.97 -18.07
N ILE A 402 -7.35 11.71 -18.01
CA ILE A 402 -6.35 12.20 -18.97
C ILE A 402 -5.86 10.98 -19.76
N SER A 403 -5.89 11.05 -21.09
CA SER A 403 -5.39 9.99 -21.98
C SER A 403 -5.12 10.52 -23.40
N TYR A 404 -4.35 9.78 -24.19
CA TYR A 404 -4.01 10.12 -25.56
C TYR A 404 -4.95 9.50 -26.61
N ILE A 405 -5.35 10.29 -27.61
CA ILE A 405 -5.95 9.81 -28.87
C ILE A 405 -5.04 10.24 -30.01
N GLY A 406 -4.30 9.29 -30.59
CA GLY A 406 -3.12 9.60 -31.39
C GLY A 406 -2.10 10.35 -30.52
N ASN A 407 -1.70 11.54 -30.96
CA ASN A 407 -0.85 12.45 -30.18
C ASN A 407 -1.64 13.61 -29.53
N ASN A 408 -2.96 13.64 -29.66
CA ASN A 408 -3.77 14.62 -28.93
C ASN A 408 -3.91 14.17 -27.47
N LEU A 409 -3.50 15.02 -26.53
CA LEU A 409 -3.81 14.83 -25.12
C LEU A 409 -5.27 15.21 -24.89
N VAL A 410 -6.07 14.27 -24.41
CA VAL A 410 -7.50 14.44 -24.16
C VAL A 410 -7.75 14.40 -22.65
N ILE A 411 -8.18 15.54 -22.10
CA ILE A 411 -8.70 15.64 -20.74
C ILE A 411 -10.22 15.59 -20.84
N ARG A 412 -10.83 14.51 -20.36
CA ARG A 412 -12.28 14.31 -20.31
C ARG A 412 -12.76 14.56 -18.88
N ILE A 413 -13.65 15.53 -18.68
CA ILE A 413 -14.19 15.98 -17.39
C ILE A 413 -15.66 15.56 -17.29
N LYS A 414 -16.03 14.86 -16.22
CA LYS A 414 -17.42 14.39 -15.97
C LYS A 414 -18.29 15.57 -15.53
N HIS A 415 -19.45 15.71 -16.17
CA HIS A 415 -20.49 16.65 -15.75
C HIS A 415 -21.00 16.31 -14.35
N GLN A 416 -21.36 17.34 -13.57
CA GLN A 416 -22.22 17.13 -12.41
C GLN A 416 -23.55 16.45 -12.82
N PRO A 417 -24.00 15.39 -12.13
CA PRO A 417 -25.32 14.81 -12.36
C PRO A 417 -26.43 15.85 -12.13
N GLU A 418 -27.36 16.00 -13.08
CA GLU A 418 -28.41 17.05 -13.05
C GLU A 418 -29.22 17.07 -11.74
N LYS A 419 -29.39 15.91 -11.09
CA LYS A 419 -30.27 15.73 -9.94
C LYS A 419 -29.57 14.92 -8.85
N LEU A 420 -28.95 15.63 -7.91
CA LEU A 420 -28.18 15.08 -6.77
C LEU A 420 -29.00 14.32 -5.70
N ARG A 421 -30.19 13.80 -6.03
CA ARG A 421 -30.96 12.90 -5.16
C ARG A 421 -30.55 11.45 -5.45
N PHE A 422 -30.42 10.62 -4.41
CA PHE A 422 -30.01 9.21 -4.51
C PHE A 422 -30.65 8.44 -5.69
N LYS A 423 -31.95 8.61 -5.93
CA LYS A 423 -32.69 7.94 -7.02
C LYS A 423 -32.25 8.25 -8.47
N ASN A 424 -31.35 9.20 -8.69
CA ASN A 424 -30.77 9.49 -10.00
C ASN A 424 -29.23 9.30 -10.01
N LEU A 425 -28.67 8.71 -8.96
CA LEU A 425 -27.24 8.44 -8.82
C LEU A 425 -26.97 6.93 -8.88
N THR A 426 -25.83 6.58 -9.48
CA THR A 426 -25.27 5.23 -9.45
C THR A 426 -24.10 5.17 -8.49
N PHE A 427 -24.15 4.28 -7.51
CA PHE A 427 -23.05 3.99 -6.60
C PHE A 427 -22.34 2.71 -7.03
N ILE A 428 -21.02 2.66 -6.82
CA ILE A 428 -20.30 1.39 -6.78
C ILE A 428 -19.65 1.21 -5.41
N ILE A 429 -19.95 0.07 -4.78
CA ILE A 429 -19.43 -0.28 -3.46
C ILE A 429 -18.36 -1.35 -3.62
N ASP A 430 -17.16 -1.09 -3.09
CA ASP A 430 -16.10 -2.07 -3.00
C ASP A 430 -16.08 -2.70 -1.60
N ALA A 431 -16.31 -4.02 -1.54
CA ALA A 431 -16.11 -4.79 -0.31
C ALA A 431 -14.66 -5.27 -0.28
N GLY A 432 -13.82 -4.68 0.58
CA GLY A 432 -12.39 -5.00 0.69
C GLY A 432 -12.14 -6.50 0.90
N HIS A 433 -10.98 -6.98 0.45
CA HIS A 433 -10.54 -8.39 0.56
C HIS A 433 -11.51 -9.39 -0.10
N GLY A 434 -11.39 -10.70 0.14
CA GLY A 434 -12.28 -11.73 -0.41
C GLY A 434 -11.55 -13.01 -0.87
N GLY A 435 -12.26 -14.14 -0.77
CA GLY A 435 -11.74 -15.46 -1.15
C GLY A 435 -10.56 -15.87 -0.27
N SER A 436 -9.39 -16.06 -0.90
CA SER A 436 -8.14 -16.40 -0.21
C SER A 436 -7.56 -15.25 0.64
N ASP A 437 -7.95 -14.01 0.38
CA ASP A 437 -7.54 -12.85 1.15
C ASP A 437 -8.56 -12.56 2.26
N ASN A 438 -8.20 -12.86 3.51
CA ASN A 438 -9.06 -12.65 4.68
C ASN A 438 -9.16 -11.18 5.13
N GLY A 439 -8.22 -10.33 4.71
CA GLY A 439 -7.94 -9.05 5.38
C GLY A 439 -7.45 -9.25 6.81
N ALA A 440 -7.62 -8.22 7.65
CA ALA A 440 -7.34 -8.30 9.07
C ALA A 440 -8.20 -9.36 9.78
N LEU A 441 -7.64 -9.99 10.82
CA LEU A 441 -8.35 -10.86 11.74
C LEU A 441 -8.58 -10.11 13.07
N GLY A 442 -9.84 -10.05 13.51
CA GLY A 442 -10.17 -9.60 14.87
C GLY A 442 -9.86 -10.68 15.90
N SER A 443 -9.75 -10.31 17.19
CA SER A 443 -9.38 -11.24 18.28
C SER A 443 -10.30 -12.46 18.42
N THR A 444 -11.54 -12.40 17.91
CA THR A 444 -12.48 -13.53 17.87
C THR A 444 -12.29 -14.48 16.68
N GLY A 445 -11.31 -14.24 15.82
CA GLY A 445 -11.16 -14.90 14.51
C GLY A 445 -12.06 -14.32 13.41
N ALA A 446 -12.87 -13.30 13.71
CA ALA A 446 -13.70 -12.62 12.72
C ALA A 446 -12.84 -12.00 11.60
N LYS A 447 -13.20 -12.28 10.35
CA LYS A 447 -12.40 -11.89 9.17
C LYS A 447 -12.92 -10.57 8.59
N GLU A 448 -12.02 -9.64 8.32
CA GLU A 448 -12.33 -8.36 7.67
C GLU A 448 -13.14 -8.57 6.38
N LYS A 449 -12.77 -9.55 5.54
CA LYS A 449 -13.50 -9.82 4.28
C LYS A 449 -15.00 -10.12 4.45
N GLU A 450 -15.39 -10.71 5.59
CA GLU A 450 -16.78 -11.08 5.91
C GLU A 450 -17.54 -9.83 6.42
N ILE A 451 -16.91 -9.08 7.33
CA ILE A 451 -17.43 -7.80 7.86
C ILE A 451 -17.63 -6.78 6.72
N ASN A 452 -16.67 -6.66 5.81
CA ASN A 452 -16.74 -5.75 4.66
C ASN A 452 -17.90 -6.12 3.73
N LEU A 453 -18.07 -7.41 3.42
CA LEU A 453 -19.15 -7.87 2.53
C LEU A 453 -20.53 -7.64 3.15
N ALA A 454 -20.69 -7.97 4.44
CA ALA A 454 -21.94 -7.73 5.17
C ALA A 454 -22.28 -6.23 5.20
N THR A 455 -21.33 -5.38 5.61
CA THR A 455 -21.50 -3.92 5.64
C THR A 455 -21.84 -3.35 4.27
N ALA A 456 -21.18 -3.82 3.20
CA ALA A 456 -21.46 -3.42 1.83
C ALA A 456 -22.89 -3.80 1.38
N TYR A 457 -23.37 -4.99 1.75
CA TYR A 457 -24.76 -5.40 1.50
C TYR A 457 -25.81 -4.63 2.30
N HIS A 458 -25.49 -4.23 3.54
CA HIS A 458 -26.35 -3.31 4.30
C HIS A 458 -26.43 -1.93 3.63
N LEU A 459 -25.30 -1.37 3.21
CA LEU A 459 -25.26 -0.09 2.49
C LEU A 459 -25.99 -0.16 1.14
N LYS A 460 -25.77 -1.22 0.35
CA LYS A 460 -26.46 -1.49 -0.91
C LYS A 460 -27.98 -1.44 -0.75
N ARG A 461 -28.53 -2.24 0.16
CA ARG A 461 -29.99 -2.28 0.42
C ARG A 461 -30.55 -0.93 0.85
N LEU A 462 -29.83 -0.17 1.67
CA LEU A 462 -30.28 1.15 2.12
C LEU A 462 -30.29 2.19 1.00
N LEU A 463 -29.29 2.16 0.10
CA LEU A 463 -29.23 3.04 -1.07
C LEU A 463 -30.28 2.67 -2.13
N GLU A 464 -30.47 1.37 -2.41
CA GLU A 464 -31.51 0.86 -3.30
C GLU A 464 -32.91 1.19 -2.78
N ALA A 465 -33.15 1.13 -1.47
CA ALA A 465 -34.39 1.59 -0.84
C ALA A 465 -34.62 3.12 -0.93
N LYS A 466 -33.58 3.91 -1.24
CA LYS A 466 -33.70 5.33 -1.63
C LYS A 466 -33.77 5.53 -3.16
N GLY A 467 -33.89 4.44 -3.91
CA GLY A 467 -34.03 4.39 -5.36
C GLY A 467 -32.71 4.47 -6.15
N ALA A 468 -31.55 4.47 -5.48
CA ALA A 468 -30.26 4.54 -6.16
C ALA A 468 -29.95 3.23 -6.90
N LYS A 469 -29.24 3.32 -8.02
CA LYS A 469 -28.63 2.13 -8.65
C LYS A 469 -27.35 1.81 -7.88
N VAL A 470 -27.18 0.57 -7.45
CA VAL A 470 -25.97 0.15 -6.72
C VAL A 470 -25.30 -1.04 -7.40
N LEU A 471 -24.01 -0.89 -7.66
CA LEU A 471 -23.12 -1.93 -8.16
C LEU A 471 -22.17 -2.33 -7.02
N MET A 472 -21.68 -3.58 -7.03
CA MET A 472 -20.65 -4.03 -6.09
C MET A 472 -19.46 -4.61 -6.85
N THR A 473 -18.22 -4.40 -6.38
CA THR A 473 -17.04 -5.00 -7.02
C THR A 473 -17.08 -6.53 -6.95
N ARG A 474 -17.44 -7.09 -5.78
CA ARG A 474 -17.80 -8.50 -5.56
C ARG A 474 -19.14 -8.61 -4.82
N GLU A 475 -19.88 -9.67 -5.08
CA GLU A 475 -21.18 -9.96 -4.42
C GLU A 475 -21.13 -11.26 -3.57
N SER A 476 -19.97 -11.91 -3.52
CA SER A 476 -19.73 -13.16 -2.80
C SER A 476 -18.35 -13.17 -2.15
N ASP A 477 -18.03 -14.22 -1.40
CA ASP A 477 -16.68 -14.47 -0.89
C ASP A 477 -15.78 -15.05 -1.99
N THR A 478 -15.32 -14.18 -2.88
CA THR A 478 -14.49 -14.54 -4.04
C THR A 478 -13.20 -13.72 -4.08
N THR A 479 -12.10 -14.36 -4.47
CA THR A 479 -10.84 -13.66 -4.75
C THR A 479 -11.03 -12.78 -5.99
N ILE A 480 -10.76 -11.49 -5.86
CA ILE A 480 -10.83 -10.51 -6.95
C ILE A 480 -9.60 -9.59 -6.88
N SER A 481 -8.87 -9.50 -8.00
CA SER A 481 -7.62 -8.73 -8.06
C SER A 481 -7.88 -7.22 -7.98
N MET A 482 -6.85 -6.44 -7.63
CA MET A 482 -6.96 -4.98 -7.65
C MET A 482 -7.22 -4.44 -9.06
N SER A 483 -6.64 -5.06 -10.10
CA SER A 483 -6.92 -4.70 -11.50
C SER A 483 -8.38 -4.95 -11.89
N ASP A 484 -8.96 -6.08 -11.48
CA ASP A 484 -10.38 -6.37 -11.76
C ASP A 484 -11.34 -5.42 -11.05
N ARG A 485 -11.05 -5.07 -9.79
CA ARG A 485 -11.80 -4.03 -9.05
C ARG A 485 -11.75 -2.70 -9.81
N LEU A 486 -10.55 -2.24 -10.17
CA LEU A 486 -10.32 -1.00 -10.91
C LEU A 486 -11.03 -0.98 -12.26
N LYS A 487 -10.90 -2.06 -13.04
CA LYS A 487 -11.56 -2.23 -14.34
C LYS A 487 -13.08 -2.15 -14.21
N LYS A 488 -13.66 -2.87 -13.24
CA LYS A 488 -15.11 -2.85 -12.98
C LYS A 488 -15.61 -1.48 -12.53
N ILE A 489 -14.83 -0.75 -11.72
CA ILE A 489 -15.14 0.63 -11.32
C ILE A 489 -15.09 1.58 -12.53
N LEU A 490 -14.02 1.57 -13.30
CA LEU A 490 -13.83 2.46 -14.46
C LEU A 490 -14.82 2.19 -15.61
N GLN A 491 -15.38 0.97 -15.69
CA GLN A 491 -16.40 0.58 -16.67
C GLN A 491 -17.85 0.74 -16.15
N SER A 492 -18.05 1.15 -14.90
CA SER A 492 -19.38 1.17 -14.26
C SER A 492 -20.26 2.37 -14.59
N ASP A 493 -19.66 3.45 -15.13
CA ASP A 493 -20.25 4.80 -15.25
C ASP A 493 -20.76 5.41 -13.92
N ALA A 494 -20.42 4.82 -12.77
CA ALA A 494 -20.90 5.24 -11.45
C ALA A 494 -20.51 6.70 -11.11
N ASP A 495 -21.30 7.31 -10.23
CA ASP A 495 -21.15 8.69 -9.77
C ASP A 495 -20.34 8.79 -8.48
N ILE A 496 -20.39 7.76 -7.64
CA ILE A 496 -19.67 7.68 -6.36
C ILE A 496 -19.14 6.26 -6.14
N LEU A 497 -17.86 6.16 -5.77
CA LEU A 497 -17.23 4.94 -5.25
C LEU A 497 -17.20 4.99 -3.71
N ILE A 498 -17.48 3.87 -3.05
CA ILE A 498 -17.27 3.70 -1.61
C ILE A 498 -16.56 2.35 -1.39
N SER A 499 -15.31 2.36 -0.93
CA SER A 499 -14.62 1.13 -0.50
C SER A 499 -14.73 0.97 1.02
N ILE A 500 -15.03 -0.24 1.46
CA ILE A 500 -15.33 -0.58 2.86
C ILE A 500 -14.28 -1.58 3.36
N HIS A 501 -13.65 -1.21 4.47
CA HIS A 501 -12.56 -1.93 5.13
C HIS A 501 -12.71 -1.90 6.66
N ALA A 502 -12.12 -2.88 7.35
CA ALA A 502 -12.09 -2.99 8.80
C ALA A 502 -10.64 -3.01 9.28
N ASN A 503 -10.15 -1.85 9.72
CA ASN A 503 -8.71 -1.60 9.92
C ASN A 503 -8.10 -2.36 11.12
N SER A 504 -6.78 -2.53 11.13
CA SER A 504 -6.01 -3.10 12.24
C SER A 504 -4.74 -2.30 12.51
N VAL A 505 -4.25 -2.37 13.75
CA VAL A 505 -2.90 -1.91 14.14
C VAL A 505 -1.84 -2.99 13.89
N GLY A 506 -0.57 -2.56 13.92
CA GLY A 506 0.60 -3.44 13.80
C GLY A 506 0.96 -4.18 15.10
N PHE A 507 1.91 -5.11 15.00
CA PHE A 507 2.26 -6.02 16.09
C PHE A 507 2.89 -5.37 17.33
N SER A 508 3.41 -4.14 17.26
CA SER A 508 3.96 -3.40 18.41
C SER A 508 3.03 -2.32 18.97
N SER A 509 1.81 -2.21 18.45
CA SER A 509 0.84 -1.17 18.82
C SER A 509 -0.22 -1.70 19.80
N ASN A 510 -0.63 -0.88 20.77
CA ASN A 510 -1.72 -1.24 21.68
C ASN A 510 -3.09 -1.13 20.95
N PRO A 511 -3.84 -2.23 20.79
CA PRO A 511 -5.15 -2.20 20.13
C PRO A 511 -6.21 -1.45 20.95
N GLU A 512 -6.04 -1.26 22.27
CA GLU A 512 -7.01 -0.52 23.08
C GLU A 512 -6.91 1.01 22.91
N GLU A 513 -5.77 1.51 22.47
CA GLU A 513 -5.50 2.94 22.24
C GLU A 513 -5.94 3.40 20.84
N SER A 514 -5.93 2.49 19.85
CA SER A 514 -6.20 2.79 18.44
C SER A 514 -7.52 2.16 17.98
N LYS A 515 -8.61 2.92 18.10
CA LYS A 515 -9.98 2.46 17.83
C LYS A 515 -10.85 3.57 17.23
N GLY A 516 -12.01 3.19 16.72
CA GLY A 516 -12.99 4.11 16.14
C GLY A 516 -13.07 4.04 14.62
N VAL A 517 -13.94 4.87 14.05
CA VAL A 517 -14.13 4.99 12.60
C VAL A 517 -13.21 6.04 11.99
N SER A 518 -12.74 5.77 10.78
CA SER A 518 -12.04 6.73 9.92
C SER A 518 -12.60 6.69 8.51
N THR A 519 -12.46 7.80 7.81
CA THR A 519 -12.67 7.88 6.36
C THR A 519 -11.38 8.34 5.70
N TYR A 520 -11.13 7.84 4.49
CA TYR A 520 -9.88 8.09 3.76
C TYR A 520 -10.19 8.81 2.45
N TYR A 521 -9.23 9.57 1.94
CA TYR A 521 -9.27 10.17 0.61
C TYR A 521 -7.84 10.46 0.13
N LYS A 522 -7.64 10.54 -1.19
CA LYS A 522 -6.37 11.00 -1.77
C LYS A 522 -6.46 12.43 -2.27
N TYR A 523 -7.37 12.68 -3.22
CA TYR A 523 -7.52 13.96 -3.88
C TYR A 523 -8.35 14.94 -3.04
N ILE A 524 -7.87 16.17 -2.93
CA ILE A 524 -8.46 17.17 -2.01
C ILE A 524 -9.91 17.52 -2.38
N CYS A 525 -10.28 17.41 -3.67
CA CYS A 525 -11.65 17.59 -4.16
C CYS A 525 -12.64 16.51 -3.67
N TYR A 526 -12.18 15.37 -3.13
CA TYR A 526 -13.04 14.31 -2.56
C TYR A 526 -13.10 14.33 -1.04
N ARG A 527 -12.29 15.19 -0.39
CA ARG A 527 -12.39 15.44 1.06
C ARG A 527 -13.81 15.79 1.54
N PRO A 528 -14.64 16.58 0.82
CA PRO A 528 -16.00 16.89 1.27
C PRO A 528 -16.89 15.64 1.44
N LEU A 529 -16.85 14.71 0.48
CA LEU A 529 -17.56 13.43 0.56
C LEU A 529 -17.07 12.60 1.75
N SER A 530 -15.75 12.42 1.84
CA SER A 530 -15.09 11.66 2.91
C SER A 530 -15.38 12.24 4.31
N THR A 531 -15.49 13.57 4.42
CA THR A 531 -15.88 14.27 5.66
C THR A 531 -17.35 14.07 5.99
N ALA A 532 -18.25 14.23 5.01
CA ALA A 532 -19.70 14.08 5.22
C ALA A 532 -20.05 12.67 5.71
N ILE A 533 -19.45 11.62 5.12
CA ILE A 533 -19.62 10.23 5.57
C ILE A 533 -19.17 10.08 7.03
N LEU A 534 -18.00 10.60 7.40
CA LEU A 534 -17.51 10.53 8.78
C LEU A 534 -18.47 11.24 9.76
N THR A 535 -18.90 12.45 9.42
CA THR A 535 -19.82 13.25 10.25
C THR A 535 -21.13 12.51 10.53
N GLU A 536 -21.71 11.83 9.54
CA GLU A 536 -22.93 11.02 9.77
C GLU A 536 -22.66 9.78 10.62
N ILE A 537 -21.52 9.08 10.44
CA ILE A 537 -21.20 7.91 11.27
C ILE A 537 -20.97 8.31 12.73
N LEU A 538 -20.32 9.45 13.01
CA LEU A 538 -20.08 9.89 14.40
C LEU A 538 -21.37 10.17 15.19
N LYS A 539 -22.50 10.46 14.52
CA LYS A 539 -23.81 10.59 15.18
C LYS A 539 -24.33 9.28 15.79
N THR A 540 -23.76 8.14 15.42
CA THR A 540 -24.08 6.83 16.01
C THR A 540 -23.43 6.60 17.39
N GLY A 541 -22.53 7.49 17.82
CA GLY A 541 -21.77 7.34 19.08
C GLY A 541 -20.48 6.53 18.96
N ILE A 542 -20.14 6.02 17.76
CA ILE A 542 -18.83 5.39 17.50
C ILE A 542 -17.73 6.46 17.60
N SER A 543 -16.64 6.14 18.30
CA SER A 543 -15.50 7.06 18.48
C SER A 543 -14.82 7.40 17.14
N SER A 544 -14.29 8.62 17.03
CA SER A 544 -13.55 9.06 15.85
C SER A 544 -12.07 8.65 15.92
N PHE A 545 -11.55 8.05 14.85
CA PHE A 545 -10.12 8.05 14.55
C PHE A 545 -9.74 9.27 13.69
N GLY A 546 -10.56 9.61 12.68
CA GLY A 546 -10.43 10.86 11.93
C GLY A 546 -10.67 10.74 10.41
N ASN A 547 -10.61 11.90 9.74
CA ASN A 547 -10.65 12.00 8.28
C ASN A 547 -9.21 12.10 7.74
N VAL A 548 -8.75 11.07 7.01
CA VAL A 548 -7.34 10.86 6.68
C VAL A 548 -7.09 11.14 5.20
N GLY A 549 -6.36 12.23 4.93
CA GLY A 549 -5.97 12.63 3.58
C GLY A 549 -4.69 11.96 3.07
N SER A 550 -4.37 12.19 1.79
CA SER A 550 -3.18 11.65 1.11
C SER A 550 -3.06 10.12 1.14
N PHE A 551 -4.17 9.40 1.29
CA PHE A 551 -4.17 7.95 1.41
C PHE A 551 -3.84 7.28 0.08
N ASN A 552 -2.70 6.58 0.00
CA ASN A 552 -2.15 6.08 -1.26
C ASN A 552 -2.72 4.73 -1.73
N PHE A 553 -3.93 4.38 -1.27
CA PHE A 553 -4.62 3.16 -1.69
C PHE A 553 -5.09 3.23 -3.14
N SER A 554 -5.01 2.11 -3.86
CA SER A 554 -5.27 2.04 -5.31
C SER A 554 -6.66 2.54 -5.70
N LEU A 555 -7.70 2.26 -4.90
CA LEU A 555 -9.07 2.72 -5.19
C LEU A 555 -9.27 4.21 -4.90
N ASN A 556 -8.55 4.77 -3.91
CA ASN A 556 -8.54 6.22 -3.70
C ASN A 556 -7.67 6.99 -4.71
N SER A 557 -6.88 6.28 -5.51
CA SER A 557 -5.98 6.85 -6.51
C SER A 557 -6.64 7.13 -7.87
N LEU A 558 -7.97 7.05 -7.95
CA LEU A 558 -8.76 7.38 -9.13
C LEU A 558 -9.08 8.88 -9.17
N THR A 559 -8.90 9.50 -10.34
CA THR A 559 -9.39 10.85 -10.62
C THR A 559 -10.75 10.83 -11.30
N GLU A 560 -11.19 9.70 -11.81
CA GLU A 560 -12.38 9.54 -12.66
C GLU A 560 -13.71 9.52 -11.91
N ILE A 561 -13.68 9.32 -10.58
CA ILE A 561 -14.87 9.19 -9.73
C ILE A 561 -14.57 9.66 -8.29
N PRO A 562 -15.49 10.41 -7.64
CA PRO A 562 -15.45 10.67 -6.19
C PRO A 562 -15.37 9.38 -5.36
N ASN A 563 -14.46 9.36 -4.39
CA ASN A 563 -14.08 8.18 -3.59
C ASN A 563 -13.60 8.54 -2.18
#